data_AF-A0A831T0P0-F1
#
_entry.id   AF-A0A831T0P0-F1
#
_cell.length_a   1.000
_cell.length_b   1.000
_cell.length_c   1.000
_cell.angle_alpha   90.00
_cell.angle_beta   90.00
_cell.angle_gamma   90.00
#
_symmetry.space_group_name_H-M   'P 1'
#
loop_
_entity.id
_entity.type
_entity.pdbx_description
1 polymer ?
#
loop_
_entity_poly.entity_id
_entity_poly.type
_entity_poly.pdbx_seq_one_letter_code
_entity_poly.pdbx_strand_id
1 'polypeptide(L)'
;MTGDVIVNSNGTINVANNNATHSFNIGGNLTVNGTFDMALDNNSSCNVTFNGTGAKSISGSGSTPEFNVLTINNSGLTLSLSRNVIVDGANDGNVTISAGTFDLGSFTCNRSSNGGTFTVSNGATLKIGGTNSFPSNFNTTTLGNSSTVEYYRADNQTVFVTQYGNLTLSGSGTKTASGTIGVVQTFTNSSGITFSGTTLTLDGDTNTNSGTITLTGTLDFGNSNSDAFTNSGSVTAGTLTVHGTFTNNGTTIIQTSLDNGSGSGTRAFTQGTNSMLIFRGSAIAVNTFNISASGNTVEYDSNGTQTIRTETYQKLKVSGTGTRVLVGNITVNENLNLNGGFISTGSNIVIIGHSASVTRSSGHVIGNEQKSFNSGNNQSFTFDIGSSADRYTPVALSSMNITGGGNLTASTAGSDHPNIATSGIDSSRSVNRHWTFSSSLTLDTNDTFNAVFTFVSADVDTNSATNLFIIQRFSGSAWSDVTTGARTSTTTEAIGLTSFSDFAIGEPAAATRLVITGSTTQTAGTENNLTITAKTASGNTATSYTGDKSLTFSGANAAPNGAQPTVTNKDGSATNFGTATTITFVSRSRDSDIPGARWSHTYWQRGDIGHTDQWNGNG
;
A
#
# COMPACT_ATOMS: atom_id res chain seq x y z
N MET A 1 43.16 24.89 -45.75
CA MET A 1 43.07 23.83 -46.77
C MET A 1 41.63 23.34 -46.84
N THR A 2 41.09 23.14 -48.04
CA THR A 2 39.69 22.72 -48.25
C THR A 2 39.49 21.21 -48.13
N GLY A 3 40.56 20.42 -48.19
CA GLY A 3 40.53 18.95 -48.09
C GLY A 3 41.31 18.39 -46.90
N ASP A 4 41.69 17.13 -47.01
CA ASP A 4 42.43 16.38 -46.00
C ASP A 4 43.87 16.92 -45.83
N VAL A 5 44.38 16.79 -44.61
CA VAL A 5 45.76 17.07 -44.23
C VAL A 5 46.41 15.78 -43.78
N ILE A 6 47.48 15.37 -44.46
CA ILE A 6 48.22 14.15 -44.15
C ILE A 6 49.67 14.51 -43.83
N VAL A 7 50.09 14.22 -42.60
CA VAL A 7 51.49 14.31 -42.17
C VAL A 7 52.09 12.90 -42.26
N ASN A 8 52.94 12.64 -43.26
CA ASN A 8 53.58 11.33 -43.44
C ASN A 8 54.56 11.01 -42.31
N SER A 9 55.02 9.75 -42.19
CA SER A 9 55.80 9.24 -41.04
C SER A 9 57.09 9.99 -40.67
N ASN A 10 57.65 10.78 -41.59
CA ASN A 10 58.80 11.67 -41.35
C ASN A 10 58.47 13.15 -41.60
N GLY A 11 57.21 13.46 -41.88
CA GLY A 11 56.74 14.82 -42.07
C GLY A 11 56.61 15.53 -40.73
N THR A 12 56.94 16.82 -40.71
CA THR A 12 56.68 17.70 -39.57
C THR A 12 55.88 18.90 -40.07
N ILE A 13 54.78 19.19 -39.39
CA ILE A 13 54.11 20.49 -39.46
C ILE A 13 54.23 21.09 -38.06
N ASN A 14 54.97 22.18 -37.93
CA ASN A 14 55.12 22.94 -36.70
C ASN A 14 54.94 24.45 -36.95
N VAL A 15 54.88 25.23 -35.88
CA VAL A 15 54.79 26.69 -35.97
C VAL A 15 56.18 27.27 -36.28
N ALA A 16 56.26 28.23 -37.20
CA ALA A 16 57.50 28.95 -37.47
C ALA A 16 57.85 29.88 -36.29
N ASN A 17 59.12 29.94 -35.90
CA ASN A 17 59.61 30.83 -34.85
C ASN A 17 59.68 32.29 -35.34
N ASN A 18 58.54 32.99 -35.32
CA ASN A 18 58.39 34.34 -35.85
C ASN A 18 57.56 35.29 -34.97
N ASN A 19 57.28 34.90 -33.72
CA ASN A 19 56.51 35.69 -32.75
C ASN A 19 55.13 36.13 -33.30
N ALA A 20 54.45 35.22 -34.02
CA ALA A 20 53.15 35.47 -34.62
C ALA A 20 52.12 34.37 -34.29
N THR A 21 50.85 34.74 -34.30
CA THR A 21 49.72 33.79 -34.22
C THR A 21 49.21 33.48 -35.62
N HIS A 22 49.25 32.21 -36.00
CA HIS A 22 48.79 31.70 -37.29
C HIS A 22 47.38 31.12 -37.17
N SER A 23 46.68 31.03 -38.31
CA SER A 23 45.39 30.34 -38.42
C SER A 23 45.50 29.20 -39.42
N PHE A 24 45.06 28.01 -39.03
CA PHE A 24 45.06 26.85 -39.89
C PHE A 24 43.66 26.23 -39.98
N ASN A 25 43.00 26.46 -41.12
CA ASN A 25 41.68 25.91 -41.40
C ASN A 25 41.79 24.56 -42.12
N ILE A 26 41.10 23.54 -41.62
CA ILE A 26 41.08 22.17 -42.17
C ILE A 26 39.65 21.82 -42.59
N GLY A 27 39.45 21.62 -43.90
CA GLY A 27 38.16 21.23 -44.48
C GLY A 27 37.86 19.72 -44.38
N GLY A 28 38.89 18.88 -44.39
CA GLY A 28 38.79 17.42 -44.35
C GLY A 28 39.32 16.76 -43.07
N ASN A 29 39.84 15.54 -43.20
CA ASN A 29 40.49 14.79 -42.13
C ASN A 29 41.89 15.32 -41.80
N LEU A 30 42.34 15.12 -40.57
CA LEU A 30 43.74 15.28 -40.17
C LEU A 30 44.33 13.90 -39.85
N THR A 31 45.28 13.44 -40.65
CA THR A 31 45.98 12.17 -40.46
C THR A 31 47.44 12.43 -40.12
N VAL A 32 47.83 12.18 -38.87
CA VAL A 32 49.18 12.45 -38.34
C VAL A 32 49.96 11.16 -38.18
N ASN A 33 50.78 10.82 -39.18
CA ASN A 33 51.73 9.71 -39.13
C ASN A 33 53.14 10.17 -38.71
N GLY A 34 53.45 11.48 -38.83
CA GLY A 34 54.70 12.11 -38.36
C GLY A 34 54.49 13.01 -37.14
N THR A 35 54.90 14.28 -37.25
CA THR A 35 54.78 15.30 -36.19
C THR A 35 53.84 16.43 -36.57
N PHE A 36 52.85 16.70 -35.72
CA PHE A 36 51.95 17.83 -35.84
C PHE A 36 51.97 18.59 -34.50
N ASP A 37 52.70 19.70 -34.45
CA ASP A 37 52.94 20.47 -33.24
C ASP A 37 52.60 21.94 -33.45
N MET A 38 51.37 22.30 -33.10
CA MET A 38 50.87 23.66 -33.18
C MET A 38 50.95 24.39 -31.83
N ALA A 39 51.65 23.84 -30.83
CA ALA A 39 51.80 24.42 -29.50
C ALA A 39 52.62 25.72 -29.53
N LEU A 40 52.78 26.36 -28.36
CA LEU A 40 53.61 27.56 -28.27
C LEU A 40 55.10 27.20 -28.41
N ASP A 41 55.75 27.72 -29.46
CA ASP A 41 57.21 27.75 -29.59
C ASP A 41 57.69 29.21 -29.72
N ASN A 42 58.45 29.70 -28.75
CA ASN A 42 59.05 31.04 -28.75
C ASN A 42 58.04 32.15 -29.14
N ASN A 43 56.92 32.22 -28.42
CA ASN A 43 55.80 33.14 -28.63
C ASN A 43 55.03 32.98 -29.95
N SER A 44 55.37 31.99 -30.77
CA SER A 44 54.64 31.67 -32.00
C SER A 44 53.62 30.57 -31.72
N SER A 45 52.41 30.71 -32.26
CA SER A 45 51.36 29.71 -32.08
C SER A 45 50.49 29.56 -33.32
N CYS A 46 49.76 28.46 -33.45
CA CYS A 46 48.84 28.24 -34.55
C CYS A 46 47.47 27.74 -34.07
N ASN A 47 46.43 28.52 -34.37
CA ASN A 47 45.04 28.19 -34.05
C ASN A 47 44.44 27.32 -35.16
N VAL A 48 43.99 26.12 -34.82
CA VAL A 48 43.44 25.18 -35.78
C VAL A 48 41.93 25.19 -35.74
N THR A 49 41.29 25.31 -36.91
CA THR A 49 39.82 25.25 -37.04
C THR A 49 39.42 24.19 -38.04
N PHE A 50 38.52 23.30 -37.64
CA PHE A 50 37.83 22.37 -38.55
C PHE A 50 36.50 22.99 -39.01
N ASN A 51 36.30 23.15 -40.33
CA ASN A 51 35.13 23.89 -40.88
C ASN A 51 34.58 23.47 -42.26
N GLY A 52 34.94 22.28 -42.78
CA GLY A 52 34.40 21.80 -44.08
C GLY A 52 33.02 21.12 -44.01
N THR A 53 32.51 20.64 -45.14
CA THR A 53 31.13 20.14 -45.32
C THR A 53 30.92 18.62 -45.13
N GLY A 54 31.98 17.86 -44.85
CA GLY A 54 31.90 16.43 -44.51
C GLY A 54 32.25 16.15 -43.05
N ALA A 55 31.86 14.97 -42.55
CA ALA A 55 32.38 14.44 -41.29
C ALA A 55 33.92 14.33 -41.37
N LYS A 56 34.59 14.52 -40.23
CA LYS A 56 36.05 14.62 -40.16
C LYS A 56 36.59 13.73 -39.06
N SER A 57 37.87 13.43 -39.13
CA SER A 57 38.57 12.69 -38.09
C SER A 57 39.96 13.25 -37.82
N ILE A 58 40.45 13.02 -36.60
CA ILE A 58 41.87 13.14 -36.26
C ILE A 58 42.41 11.73 -36.01
N SER A 59 43.32 11.29 -36.88
CA SER A 59 43.81 9.91 -36.94
C SER A 59 45.32 9.85 -37.22
N GLY A 60 45.85 8.64 -37.42
CA GLY A 60 47.26 8.39 -37.71
C GLY A 60 48.00 7.67 -36.58
N SER A 61 49.27 7.36 -36.83
CA SER A 61 50.12 6.57 -35.92
C SER A 61 51.38 7.29 -35.42
N GLY A 62 51.55 8.58 -35.77
CA GLY A 62 52.71 9.39 -35.37
C GLY A 62 52.65 9.89 -33.93
N SER A 63 53.41 10.95 -33.63
CA SER A 63 53.33 11.64 -32.33
C SER A 63 51.91 12.17 -32.04
N THR A 64 51.57 12.34 -30.76
CA THR A 64 50.28 12.90 -30.34
C THR A 64 50.13 14.30 -30.93
N PRO A 65 49.07 14.60 -31.72
CA PRO A 65 48.88 15.92 -32.28
C PRO A 65 48.67 16.94 -31.16
N GLU A 66 49.42 18.04 -31.23
CA GLU A 66 49.38 19.11 -30.26
C GLU A 66 48.83 20.40 -30.88
N PHE A 67 47.94 21.07 -30.15
CA PHE A 67 47.25 22.28 -30.59
C PHE A 67 47.52 23.45 -29.65
N ASN A 68 47.69 24.67 -30.20
CA ASN A 68 47.54 25.88 -29.38
C ASN A 68 46.06 26.10 -29.06
N VAL A 69 45.23 26.35 -30.08
CA VAL A 69 43.76 26.42 -29.96
C VAL A 69 43.14 25.44 -30.94
N LEU A 70 42.09 24.74 -30.49
CA LEU A 70 41.31 23.83 -31.32
C LEU A 70 39.84 24.30 -31.40
N THR A 71 39.42 24.69 -32.60
CA THR A 71 38.03 25.07 -32.88
C THR A 71 37.36 24.03 -33.77
N ILE A 72 36.20 23.54 -33.34
CA ILE A 72 35.34 22.63 -34.11
C ILE A 72 34.13 23.45 -34.57
N ASN A 73 34.09 23.78 -35.86
CA ASN A 73 33.02 24.51 -36.51
C ASN A 73 32.36 23.67 -37.61
N ASN A 74 31.87 22.49 -37.22
CA ASN A 74 31.37 21.46 -38.11
C ASN A 74 29.85 21.39 -38.07
N SER A 75 29.16 22.48 -38.41
CA SER A 75 27.70 22.56 -38.31
C SER A 75 26.99 21.34 -38.93
N GLY A 76 26.19 20.63 -38.14
CA GLY A 76 25.47 19.41 -38.55
C GLY A 76 26.32 18.16 -38.76
N LEU A 77 27.61 18.19 -38.46
CA LEU A 77 28.59 17.14 -38.76
C LEU A 77 29.42 16.77 -37.53
N THR A 78 30.12 15.63 -37.60
CA THR A 78 30.97 15.13 -36.52
C THR A 78 32.46 15.28 -36.85
N LEU A 79 33.26 15.76 -35.89
CA LEU A 79 34.71 15.51 -35.81
C LEU A 79 34.95 14.38 -34.82
N SER A 80 35.49 13.25 -35.27
CA SER A 80 35.78 12.08 -34.41
C SER A 80 37.27 11.93 -34.13
N LEU A 81 37.62 11.59 -32.89
CA LEU A 81 38.98 11.19 -32.54
C LEU A 81 39.18 9.69 -32.78
N SER A 82 40.31 9.36 -33.41
CA SER A 82 40.86 7.99 -33.49
C SER A 82 42.20 7.86 -32.78
N ARG A 83 42.59 8.90 -32.03
CA ARG A 83 43.78 8.99 -31.18
C ARG A 83 43.64 10.12 -30.17
N ASN A 84 44.45 10.13 -29.13
CA ASN A 84 44.52 11.25 -28.19
C ASN A 84 45.04 12.51 -28.88
N VAL A 85 44.62 13.67 -28.40
CA VAL A 85 45.15 14.98 -28.79
C VAL A 85 45.43 15.82 -27.54
N ILE A 86 46.36 16.77 -27.66
CA ILE A 86 46.76 17.66 -26.56
C ILE A 86 46.53 19.11 -26.98
N VAL A 87 46.11 19.96 -26.04
CA VAL A 87 45.91 21.40 -26.28
C VAL A 87 46.69 22.22 -25.27
N ASP A 88 47.90 22.65 -25.62
CA ASP A 88 48.86 23.30 -24.71
C ASP A 88 49.36 24.67 -25.24
N GLY A 89 48.41 25.54 -25.55
CA GLY A 89 48.71 26.96 -25.71
C GLY A 89 49.11 27.63 -24.39
N ALA A 90 50.17 28.44 -24.39
CA ALA A 90 50.49 29.32 -23.27
C ALA A 90 49.38 30.38 -23.12
N ASN A 91 48.77 30.44 -21.94
CA ASN A 91 47.64 31.30 -21.56
C ASN A 91 46.30 31.03 -22.28
N ASP A 92 46.29 30.61 -23.56
CA ASP A 92 45.07 30.55 -24.38
C ASP A 92 44.70 29.15 -24.88
N GLY A 93 45.29 28.07 -24.35
CA GLY A 93 45.08 26.74 -24.93
C GLY A 93 43.66 26.20 -24.74
N ASN A 94 42.78 26.65 -25.62
CA ASN A 94 41.33 26.56 -25.54
C ASN A 94 40.82 25.53 -26.56
N VAL A 95 39.75 24.86 -26.17
CA VAL A 95 38.93 24.06 -27.09
C VAL A 95 37.57 24.72 -27.20
N THR A 96 37.12 24.97 -28.43
CA THR A 96 35.79 25.51 -28.69
C THR A 96 35.05 24.65 -29.70
N ILE A 97 33.97 24.01 -29.26
CA ILE A 97 32.97 23.42 -30.16
C ILE A 97 31.96 24.52 -30.47
N SER A 98 32.14 25.21 -31.59
CA SER A 98 31.26 26.32 -32.01
C SER A 98 29.98 25.80 -32.68
N ALA A 99 30.06 24.68 -33.40
CA ALA A 99 28.92 24.01 -34.03
C ALA A 99 29.25 22.55 -34.34
N GLY A 100 28.20 21.71 -34.41
CA GLY A 100 28.34 20.28 -34.72
C GLY A 100 28.68 19.43 -33.51
N THR A 101 29.23 18.24 -33.78
CA THR A 101 29.60 17.25 -32.78
C THR A 101 31.11 17.05 -32.72
N PHE A 102 31.69 17.13 -31.53
CA PHE A 102 33.03 16.62 -31.27
C PHE A 102 32.92 15.29 -30.52
N ASP A 103 33.32 14.20 -31.16
CA ASP A 103 33.25 12.86 -30.59
C ASP A 103 34.64 12.37 -30.19
N LEU A 104 34.87 12.23 -28.89
CA LEU A 104 36.15 11.80 -28.36
C LEU A 104 36.40 10.29 -28.56
N GLY A 105 35.37 9.49 -28.87
CA GLY A 105 35.55 8.04 -28.88
C GLY A 105 36.04 7.54 -27.51
N SER A 106 37.03 6.66 -27.54
CA SER A 106 37.77 6.22 -26.34
C SER A 106 38.98 7.09 -26.00
N PHE A 107 39.17 8.23 -26.66
CA PHE A 107 40.37 9.05 -26.60
C PHE A 107 40.18 10.32 -25.76
N THR A 108 41.25 11.08 -25.56
CA THR A 108 41.26 12.32 -24.79
C THR A 108 41.58 13.55 -25.64
N CYS A 109 41.08 14.69 -25.20
CA CYS A 109 41.47 16.03 -25.65
C CYS A 109 41.75 16.84 -24.37
N ASN A 110 42.95 16.67 -23.82
CA ASN A 110 43.33 17.25 -22.52
C ASN A 110 44.40 18.32 -22.72
N ARG A 111 44.59 19.16 -21.70
CA ARG A 111 45.83 19.92 -21.56
C ARG A 111 46.85 19.11 -20.76
N SER A 112 48.15 19.32 -20.98
CA SER A 112 49.18 18.73 -20.12
C SER A 112 49.32 19.47 -18.79
N SER A 113 48.88 20.73 -18.73
CA SER A 113 48.90 21.58 -17.53
C SER A 113 47.63 22.41 -17.37
N ASN A 114 47.28 22.75 -16.12
CA ASN A 114 46.11 23.57 -15.82
C ASN A 114 46.15 24.92 -16.56
N GLY A 115 45.11 25.24 -17.33
CA GLY A 115 45.01 26.49 -18.08
C GLY A 115 43.78 26.54 -18.97
N GLY A 116 43.62 27.59 -19.78
CA GLY A 116 42.61 27.65 -20.85
C GLY A 116 41.14 27.43 -20.45
N THR A 117 40.30 27.34 -21.48
CA THR A 117 38.86 27.13 -21.40
C THR A 117 38.42 26.02 -22.36
N PHE A 118 37.57 25.11 -21.87
CA PHE A 118 36.84 24.16 -22.70
C PHE A 118 35.40 24.65 -22.90
N THR A 119 35.01 24.93 -24.14
CA THR A 119 33.71 25.51 -24.48
C THR A 119 32.90 24.58 -25.38
N VAL A 120 31.66 24.30 -24.99
CA VAL A 120 30.63 23.72 -25.87
C VAL A 120 29.54 24.78 -26.06
N SER A 121 29.45 25.31 -27.29
CA SER A 121 28.51 26.38 -27.60
C SER A 121 27.06 25.87 -27.66
N ASN A 122 26.10 26.79 -27.56
CA ASN A 122 24.68 26.50 -27.75
C ASN A 122 24.44 25.75 -29.07
N GLY A 123 23.69 24.64 -29.02
CA GLY A 123 23.41 23.77 -30.17
C GLY A 123 24.57 22.85 -30.60
N ALA A 124 25.76 22.94 -29.99
CA ALA A 124 26.87 22.04 -30.24
C ALA A 124 26.85 20.82 -29.29
N THR A 125 27.50 19.73 -29.71
CA THR A 125 27.53 18.46 -28.96
C THR A 125 28.96 18.01 -28.66
N LEU A 126 29.22 17.60 -27.42
CA LEU A 126 30.39 16.81 -27.03
C LEU A 126 29.96 15.36 -26.75
N LYS A 127 30.61 14.37 -27.37
CA LYS A 127 30.40 12.95 -27.07
C LYS A 127 31.65 12.34 -26.43
N ILE A 128 31.45 11.54 -25.38
CA ILE A 128 32.51 10.92 -24.59
C ILE A 128 32.22 9.41 -24.46
N GLY A 129 33.07 8.57 -25.04
CA GLY A 129 32.94 7.10 -25.02
C GLY A 129 34.03 6.36 -24.24
N GLY A 130 35.07 7.06 -23.77
CA GLY A 130 36.22 6.48 -23.06
C GLY A 130 36.02 6.32 -21.55
N THR A 131 37.03 5.75 -20.90
CA THR A 131 37.11 5.63 -19.43
C THR A 131 37.35 6.97 -18.73
N ASN A 132 37.91 7.97 -19.43
CA ASN A 132 38.22 9.29 -18.87
C ASN A 132 37.01 10.23 -18.88
N SER A 133 36.76 10.89 -17.75
CA SER A 133 35.63 11.79 -17.48
C SER A 133 35.93 13.21 -17.94
N PHE A 134 35.46 13.57 -19.13
CA PHE A 134 35.52 14.93 -19.65
C PHE A 134 36.96 15.47 -19.89
N PRO A 135 37.18 16.34 -20.88
CA PRO A 135 38.46 17.03 -21.08
C PRO A 135 39.03 17.64 -19.79
N SER A 136 40.24 17.23 -19.41
CA SER A 136 40.87 17.58 -18.13
C SER A 136 41.89 18.72 -18.24
N ASN A 137 42.28 19.28 -17.08
CA ASN A 137 43.26 20.35 -16.93
C ASN A 137 42.87 21.69 -17.57
N PHE A 138 41.56 21.89 -17.84
CA PHE A 138 41.03 23.21 -18.18
C PHE A 138 40.64 23.97 -16.91
N ASN A 139 41.05 25.25 -16.79
CA ASN A 139 40.66 26.08 -15.64
C ASN A 139 39.18 26.44 -15.67
N THR A 140 38.63 26.61 -16.87
CA THR A 140 37.24 26.98 -17.08
C THR A 140 36.56 25.97 -18.00
N THR A 141 35.37 25.51 -17.62
CA THR A 141 34.47 24.77 -18.50
C THR A 141 33.23 25.61 -18.74
N THR A 142 32.91 25.89 -20.00
CA THR A 142 31.73 26.68 -20.39
C THR A 142 30.81 25.81 -21.24
N LEU A 143 29.66 25.41 -20.69
CA LEU A 143 28.62 24.68 -21.40
C LEU A 143 27.45 25.62 -21.67
N GLY A 144 27.13 25.87 -22.93
CA GLY A 144 25.96 26.67 -23.28
C GLY A 144 24.66 25.99 -22.82
N ASN A 145 23.64 26.75 -22.46
CA ASN A 145 22.37 26.21 -21.95
C ASN A 145 21.72 25.22 -22.93
N SER A 146 21.87 25.41 -24.25
CA SER A 146 21.36 24.45 -25.25
C SER A 146 22.44 23.56 -25.86
N SER A 147 23.64 23.51 -25.28
CA SER A 147 24.69 22.55 -25.64
C SER A 147 24.34 21.15 -25.14
N THR A 148 24.89 20.10 -25.77
CA THR A 148 24.67 18.71 -25.37
C THR A 148 25.98 18.03 -25.01
N VAL A 149 26.00 17.33 -23.88
CA VAL A 149 27.06 16.37 -23.55
C VAL A 149 26.48 14.96 -23.48
N GLU A 150 27.08 14.03 -24.21
CA GLU A 150 26.69 12.62 -24.23
C GLU A 150 27.79 11.72 -23.66
N TYR A 151 27.45 10.93 -22.64
CA TYR A 151 28.29 9.86 -22.11
C TYR A 151 27.78 8.50 -22.60
N TYR A 152 28.49 7.90 -23.56
CA TYR A 152 27.96 6.78 -24.35
C TYR A 152 28.76 5.47 -24.24
N ARG A 153 29.73 5.37 -23.32
CA ARG A 153 30.56 4.15 -23.17
C ARG A 153 29.69 2.90 -22.98
N ALA A 154 30.05 1.78 -23.61
CA ALA A 154 29.38 0.49 -23.43
C ALA A 154 29.91 -0.28 -22.20
N ASP A 155 30.08 0.42 -21.08
CA ASP A 155 30.61 -0.05 -19.79
C ASP A 155 30.52 1.14 -18.79
N ASN A 156 30.96 0.91 -17.54
CA ASN A 156 30.99 1.92 -16.49
C ASN A 156 31.74 3.19 -16.92
N GLN A 157 31.23 4.36 -16.58
CA GLN A 157 31.80 5.63 -17.01
C GLN A 157 31.60 6.70 -15.94
N THR A 158 32.64 7.48 -15.68
CA THR A 158 32.52 8.63 -14.78
C THR A 158 31.92 9.82 -15.53
N VAL A 159 30.87 10.40 -14.96
CA VAL A 159 30.21 11.62 -15.41
C VAL A 159 30.83 12.80 -14.67
N PHE A 160 31.16 13.87 -15.39
CA PHE A 160 31.80 15.05 -14.81
C PHE A 160 30.80 15.85 -13.97
N VAL A 161 31.21 16.27 -12.78
CA VAL A 161 30.33 16.99 -11.86
C VAL A 161 30.30 18.46 -12.26
N THR A 162 29.25 18.87 -12.96
CA THR A 162 29.03 20.24 -13.43
C THR A 162 27.55 20.52 -13.69
N GLN A 163 27.23 21.75 -14.07
CA GLN A 163 25.95 22.11 -14.68
C GLN A 163 26.03 21.89 -16.19
N TYR A 164 25.07 21.16 -16.76
CA TYR A 164 24.92 20.90 -18.18
C TYR A 164 23.75 21.69 -18.76
N GLY A 165 23.84 22.03 -20.05
CA GLY A 165 22.68 22.41 -20.84
C GLY A 165 21.74 21.21 -21.03
N ASN A 166 22.12 20.31 -21.93
CA ASN A 166 21.56 18.98 -22.07
C ASN A 166 22.58 17.91 -21.67
N LEU A 167 22.11 16.87 -20.99
CA LEU A 167 22.91 15.70 -20.61
C LEU A 167 22.23 14.43 -21.10
N THR A 168 22.93 13.67 -21.94
CA THR A 168 22.47 12.36 -22.43
C THR A 168 23.38 11.26 -21.89
N LEU A 169 22.79 10.26 -21.25
CA LEU A 169 23.45 9.03 -20.82
C LEU A 169 22.97 7.90 -21.73
N SER A 170 23.90 7.29 -22.46
CA SER A 170 23.64 6.23 -23.44
C SER A 170 24.73 5.14 -23.38
N GLY A 171 24.68 4.17 -24.30
CA GLY A 171 25.55 2.99 -24.27
C GLY A 171 25.03 1.93 -23.28
N SER A 172 25.85 1.52 -22.32
CA SER A 172 25.47 0.57 -21.27
C SER A 172 26.28 0.81 -19.98
N GLY A 173 25.97 0.05 -18.93
CA GLY A 173 26.72 0.08 -17.67
C GLY A 173 26.33 1.23 -16.74
N THR A 174 27.17 1.47 -15.73
CA THR A 174 26.93 2.48 -14.69
C THR A 174 27.59 3.80 -15.05
N LYS A 175 26.81 4.90 -15.09
CA LYS A 175 27.30 6.26 -15.24
C LYS A 175 27.36 6.92 -13.86
N THR A 176 28.56 7.15 -13.34
CA THR A 176 28.76 7.56 -11.93
C THR A 176 29.14 9.02 -11.82
N ALA A 177 28.44 9.78 -10.98
CA ALA A 177 28.74 11.16 -10.63
C ALA A 177 28.93 11.32 -9.11
N SER A 178 30.16 11.56 -8.66
CA SER A 178 30.49 11.70 -7.23
C SER A 178 30.22 13.12 -6.70
N GLY A 179 29.06 13.70 -7.00
CA GLY A 179 28.69 15.05 -6.58
C GLY A 179 27.30 15.47 -7.10
N THR A 180 27.04 16.78 -7.06
CA THR A 180 25.81 17.38 -7.58
C THR A 180 25.95 17.66 -9.07
N ILE A 181 25.05 17.10 -9.88
CA ILE A 181 24.90 17.47 -11.29
C ILE A 181 23.64 18.30 -11.45
N GLY A 182 23.72 19.39 -12.22
CA GLY A 182 22.57 20.15 -12.68
C GLY A 182 22.37 20.02 -14.18
N VAL A 183 21.11 20.00 -14.64
CA VAL A 183 20.76 20.01 -16.07
C VAL A 183 19.67 21.06 -16.28
N VAL A 184 19.96 22.07 -17.10
CA VAL A 184 19.05 23.23 -17.24
C VAL A 184 18.07 23.12 -18.41
N GLN A 185 18.20 22.13 -19.29
CA GLN A 185 17.27 21.94 -20.41
C GLN A 185 16.75 20.50 -20.54
N THR A 186 17.59 19.53 -20.88
CA THR A 186 17.15 18.15 -21.12
C THR A 186 18.12 17.15 -20.53
N PHE A 187 17.61 16.35 -19.60
CA PHE A 187 18.26 15.13 -19.14
C PHE A 187 17.63 13.91 -19.79
N THR A 188 18.46 13.03 -20.35
CA THR A 188 18.02 11.74 -20.91
C THR A 188 18.85 10.61 -20.33
N ASN A 189 18.24 9.74 -19.54
CA ASN A 189 18.84 8.46 -19.13
C ASN A 189 18.26 7.32 -19.96
N SER A 190 19.05 6.81 -20.90
CA SER A 190 18.60 5.78 -21.84
C SER A 190 18.34 4.43 -21.16
N SER A 191 17.59 3.57 -21.84
CA SER A 191 17.38 2.19 -21.40
C SER A 191 18.70 1.44 -21.26
N GLY A 192 18.80 0.55 -20.27
CA GLY A 192 20.01 -0.24 -19.99
C GLY A 192 21.12 0.51 -19.24
N ILE A 193 20.91 1.77 -18.89
CA ILE A 193 21.87 2.59 -18.13
C ILE A 193 21.49 2.64 -16.65
N THR A 194 22.49 2.57 -15.77
CA THR A 194 22.35 2.97 -14.36
C THR A 194 23.08 4.28 -14.13
N PHE A 195 22.36 5.37 -13.86
CA PHE A 195 22.96 6.59 -13.33
C PHE A 195 23.09 6.47 -11.81
N SER A 196 24.30 6.62 -11.29
CA SER A 196 24.61 6.56 -9.87
C SER A 196 25.19 7.89 -9.43
N GLY A 197 24.57 8.56 -8.46
CA GLY A 197 25.03 9.88 -8.03
C GLY A 197 24.61 10.26 -6.62
N THR A 198 24.95 11.50 -6.22
CA THR A 198 24.51 12.05 -4.92
C THR A 198 23.26 12.89 -5.10
N THR A 199 23.34 13.95 -5.90
CA THR A 199 22.23 14.87 -6.17
C THR A 199 22.13 15.13 -7.67
N LEU A 200 20.91 15.13 -8.20
CA LEU A 200 20.60 15.51 -9.57
C LEU A 200 19.54 16.61 -9.54
N THR A 201 19.87 17.79 -10.06
CA THR A 201 18.94 18.93 -10.19
C THR A 201 18.54 19.10 -11.67
N LEU A 202 17.25 19.22 -11.95
CA LEU A 202 16.69 19.19 -13.30
C LEU A 202 15.74 20.37 -13.54
N ASP A 203 16.21 21.44 -14.17
CA ASP A 203 15.44 22.69 -14.39
C ASP A 203 14.81 22.75 -15.80
N GLY A 204 14.56 21.58 -16.40
CA GLY A 204 14.16 21.43 -17.80
C GLY A 204 12.76 20.84 -17.99
N ASP A 205 12.14 21.11 -19.14
CA ASP A 205 10.77 20.68 -19.43
C ASP A 205 10.68 19.28 -20.08
N THR A 206 11.80 18.65 -20.45
CA THR A 206 11.80 17.39 -21.23
C THR A 206 12.73 16.32 -20.66
N ASN A 207 12.75 16.13 -19.34
CA ASN A 207 13.61 15.15 -18.71
C ASN A 207 13.02 13.74 -18.73
N THR A 208 13.83 12.73 -19.07
CA THR A 208 13.38 11.35 -19.20
C THR A 208 14.33 10.34 -18.56
N ASN A 209 13.76 9.31 -17.95
CA ASN A 209 14.46 8.13 -17.48
C ASN A 209 13.81 6.86 -18.03
N SER A 210 14.54 6.12 -18.86
CA SER A 210 14.18 4.77 -19.32
C SER A 210 15.10 3.69 -18.72
N GLY A 211 16.12 4.08 -17.96
CA GLY A 211 17.05 3.19 -17.26
C GLY A 211 16.80 3.18 -15.75
N THR A 212 17.89 3.09 -14.99
CA THR A 212 17.89 3.17 -13.52
C THR A 212 18.58 4.45 -13.08
N ILE A 213 18.00 5.17 -12.12
CA ILE A 213 18.64 6.26 -11.39
C ILE A 213 18.73 5.84 -9.92
N THR A 214 19.93 5.93 -9.35
CA THR A 214 20.19 5.65 -7.94
C THR A 214 20.93 6.84 -7.34
N LEU A 215 20.26 7.53 -6.42
CA LEU A 215 20.79 8.71 -5.73
C LEU A 215 20.81 8.47 -4.23
N THR A 216 21.96 8.74 -3.61
CA THR A 216 22.08 8.70 -2.14
C THR A 216 21.47 9.94 -1.48
N GLY A 217 21.37 11.06 -2.22
CA GLY A 217 20.80 12.32 -1.78
C GLY A 217 19.48 12.63 -2.49
N THR A 218 19.44 13.72 -3.24
CA THR A 218 18.19 14.32 -3.73
C THR A 218 18.05 14.21 -5.24
N LEU A 219 16.86 13.85 -5.71
CA LEU A 219 16.38 14.19 -7.04
C LEU A 219 15.51 15.45 -6.93
N ASP A 220 16.00 16.56 -7.47
CA ASP A 220 15.36 17.87 -7.37
C ASP A 220 14.95 18.30 -8.79
N PHE A 221 13.66 18.51 -9.04
CA PHE A 221 13.24 19.21 -10.26
C PHE A 221 13.35 20.70 -9.97
N GLY A 222 13.87 21.52 -10.86
CA GLY A 222 14.23 22.92 -10.63
C GLY A 222 13.10 23.82 -10.15
N ASN A 223 13.39 25.08 -9.81
CA ASN A 223 12.40 25.97 -9.21
C ASN A 223 11.29 26.47 -10.17
N SER A 224 11.20 25.92 -11.40
CA SER A 224 10.24 26.35 -12.41
C SER A 224 9.02 25.44 -12.46
N ASN A 225 7.84 26.05 -12.62
CA ASN A 225 6.57 25.30 -12.67
C ASN A 225 6.37 24.51 -13.98
N SER A 226 7.26 24.67 -14.97
CA SER A 226 7.20 23.98 -16.26
C SER A 226 8.00 22.68 -16.28
N ASP A 227 8.88 22.47 -15.30
CA ASP A 227 9.79 21.33 -15.27
C ASP A 227 9.00 20.02 -15.30
N ALA A 228 9.40 19.11 -16.19
CA ALA A 228 8.73 17.82 -16.33
C ALA A 228 9.74 16.69 -16.37
N PHE A 229 9.44 15.63 -15.63
CA PHE A 229 10.21 14.40 -15.60
C PHE A 229 9.30 13.19 -15.82
N THR A 230 9.68 12.36 -16.79
CA THR A 230 9.00 11.09 -17.05
C THR A 230 9.92 9.92 -16.69
N ASN A 231 9.52 9.15 -15.67
CA ASN A 231 10.16 7.91 -15.29
C ASN A 231 9.46 6.70 -15.95
N SER A 232 10.07 6.09 -16.96
CA SER A 232 9.64 4.81 -17.53
C SER A 232 10.49 3.63 -17.03
N GLY A 233 11.50 3.88 -16.20
CA GLY A 233 12.40 2.88 -15.63
C GLY A 233 12.31 2.82 -14.10
N SER A 234 13.47 2.81 -13.44
CA SER A 234 13.57 2.79 -11.98
C SER A 234 14.24 4.07 -11.46
N VAL A 235 13.70 4.64 -10.39
CA VAL A 235 14.31 5.73 -9.62
C VAL A 235 14.40 5.32 -8.17
N THR A 236 15.57 5.47 -7.56
CA THR A 236 15.77 5.43 -6.11
C THR A 236 16.45 6.71 -5.68
N ALA A 237 15.84 7.45 -4.76
CA ALA A 237 16.42 8.66 -4.18
C ALA A 237 16.19 8.72 -2.67
N GLY A 238 17.05 9.43 -1.96
CA GLY A 238 16.79 9.84 -0.58
C GLY A 238 15.54 10.70 -0.55
N THR A 239 15.67 11.91 -1.09
CA THR A 239 14.59 12.89 -1.23
C THR A 239 14.20 13.06 -2.70
N LEU A 240 12.90 13.20 -2.94
CA LEU A 240 12.33 13.65 -4.21
C LEU A 240 11.57 14.96 -3.99
N THR A 241 12.03 16.03 -4.63
CA THR A 241 11.43 17.36 -4.54
C THR A 241 10.75 17.71 -5.85
N VAL A 242 9.42 17.88 -5.84
CA VAL A 242 8.57 18.11 -7.02
C VAL A 242 8.17 19.59 -7.14
N HIS A 243 8.89 20.33 -7.98
CA HIS A 243 8.58 21.72 -8.29
C HIS A 243 7.71 21.93 -9.55
N GLY A 244 7.64 20.94 -10.44
CA GLY A 244 6.78 20.89 -11.62
C GLY A 244 5.99 19.58 -11.68
N THR A 245 6.17 18.77 -12.73
CA THR A 245 5.50 17.47 -12.87
C THR A 245 6.47 16.29 -12.83
N PHE A 246 6.19 15.31 -11.99
CA PHE A 246 6.83 14.00 -11.96
C PHE A 246 5.82 12.94 -12.40
N THR A 247 6.04 12.33 -13.56
CA THR A 247 5.21 11.23 -14.07
C THR A 247 5.96 9.92 -13.89
N ASN A 248 5.44 9.04 -13.04
CA ASN A 248 5.99 7.71 -12.80
C ASN A 248 5.22 6.64 -13.60
N ASN A 249 5.82 6.13 -14.66
CA ASN A 249 5.34 4.98 -15.42
C ASN A 249 6.06 3.67 -15.05
N GLY A 250 7.11 3.74 -14.22
CA GLY A 250 7.88 2.59 -13.76
C GLY A 250 7.85 2.45 -12.23
N THR A 251 9.03 2.25 -11.64
CA THR A 251 9.19 2.12 -10.18
C THR A 251 9.92 3.33 -9.62
N THR A 252 9.39 3.92 -8.56
CA THR A 252 10.03 5.00 -7.81
C THR A 252 10.13 4.62 -6.34
N ILE A 253 11.34 4.69 -5.77
CA ILE A 253 11.65 4.36 -4.38
C ILE A 253 12.20 5.60 -3.68
N ILE A 254 11.48 6.09 -2.67
CA ILE A 254 11.85 7.29 -1.92
C ILE A 254 12.16 6.90 -0.48
N GLN A 255 13.39 7.17 -0.04
CA GLN A 255 13.86 6.72 1.26
C GLN A 255 13.43 7.65 2.41
N THR A 256 13.42 8.97 2.20
CA THR A 256 13.26 9.95 3.28
C THR A 256 12.13 10.94 3.09
N SER A 257 12.07 11.68 1.97
CA SER A 257 11.06 12.74 1.76
C SER A 257 10.54 12.76 0.33
N LEU A 258 9.24 12.93 0.19
CA LEU A 258 8.55 13.25 -1.06
C LEU A 258 7.76 14.53 -0.83
N ASP A 259 8.29 15.64 -1.31
CA ASP A 259 7.74 16.98 -1.07
C ASP A 259 7.79 17.85 -2.32
N ASN A 260 7.29 19.07 -2.18
CA ASN A 260 7.15 20.04 -3.25
C ASN A 260 8.16 21.20 -3.16
N GLY A 261 9.17 21.09 -2.28
CA GLY A 261 10.06 22.18 -1.93
C GLY A 261 9.32 23.48 -1.56
N SER A 262 9.99 24.62 -1.73
CA SER A 262 9.40 25.95 -1.53
C SER A 262 8.93 26.54 -2.86
N GLY A 263 7.62 26.74 -3.04
CA GLY A 263 7.08 27.49 -4.18
C GLY A 263 5.60 27.24 -4.47
N SER A 264 5.06 27.96 -5.46
CA SER A 264 3.67 27.90 -5.89
C SER A 264 3.57 27.47 -7.35
N GLY A 265 2.60 26.63 -7.73
CA GLY A 265 2.35 26.23 -9.12
C GLY A 265 1.86 24.78 -9.28
N THR A 266 1.85 24.28 -10.52
CA THR A 266 1.52 22.88 -10.84
C THR A 266 2.63 21.97 -10.34
N ARG A 267 2.44 21.41 -9.13
CA ARG A 267 3.41 20.57 -8.43
C ARG A 267 2.81 19.20 -8.19
N ALA A 268 3.00 18.31 -9.16
CA ALA A 268 2.25 17.08 -9.27
C ALA A 268 3.15 15.85 -9.38
N PHE A 269 2.95 14.91 -8.47
CA PHE A 269 3.41 13.54 -8.61
C PHE A 269 2.26 12.70 -9.19
N THR A 270 2.47 12.07 -10.34
CA THR A 270 1.46 11.30 -11.06
C THR A 270 1.93 9.86 -11.27
N GLN A 271 1.15 8.88 -10.80
CA GLN A 271 1.34 7.46 -11.12
C GLN A 271 0.66 7.11 -12.44
N GLY A 272 1.40 6.45 -13.33
CA GLY A 272 0.88 5.80 -14.53
C GLY A 272 0.31 4.40 -14.25
N THR A 273 -0.29 3.79 -15.27
CA THR A 273 -0.87 2.44 -15.19
C THR A 273 0.16 1.42 -14.73
N ASN A 274 -0.18 0.57 -13.75
CA ASN A 274 0.71 -0.46 -13.19
C ASN A 274 2.04 0.04 -12.59
N SER A 275 2.24 1.35 -12.46
CA SER A 275 3.43 1.92 -11.85
C SER A 275 3.49 1.64 -10.34
N MET A 276 4.68 1.77 -9.75
CA MET A 276 4.92 1.49 -8.34
C MET A 276 5.64 2.64 -7.67
N LEU A 277 5.07 3.15 -6.58
CA LEU A 277 5.74 4.03 -5.64
C LEU A 277 6.00 3.26 -4.34
N ILE A 278 7.26 3.18 -3.92
CA ILE A 278 7.67 2.66 -2.62
C ILE A 278 8.17 3.83 -1.78
N PHE A 279 7.44 4.16 -0.72
CA PHE A 279 7.71 5.31 0.13
C PHE A 279 8.09 4.88 1.54
N ARG A 280 9.28 5.30 2.00
CA ARG A 280 9.84 4.94 3.32
C ARG A 280 9.97 6.12 4.29
N GLY A 281 9.70 7.33 3.79
CA GLY A 281 9.63 8.54 4.59
C GLY A 281 8.43 8.58 5.55
N SER A 282 8.31 9.65 6.34
CA SER A 282 7.24 9.78 7.34
C SER A 282 5.87 10.12 6.73
N ALA A 283 5.81 11.03 5.75
CA ALA A 283 4.57 11.45 5.08
C ALA A 283 4.83 11.96 3.65
N ILE A 284 3.85 11.78 2.77
CA ILE A 284 3.88 12.29 1.38
C ILE A 284 3.32 13.71 1.35
N ALA A 285 4.18 14.69 1.06
CA ALA A 285 3.91 16.12 1.20
C ALA A 285 3.85 16.90 -0.13
N VAL A 286 3.49 16.24 -1.23
CA VAL A 286 3.24 16.91 -2.51
C VAL A 286 1.84 17.55 -2.54
N ASN A 287 1.64 18.60 -3.33
CA ASN A 287 0.36 19.30 -3.46
C ASN A 287 -0.63 18.44 -4.23
N THR A 288 -0.24 17.99 -5.43
CA THR A 288 -1.04 17.09 -6.25
C THR A 288 -0.40 15.72 -6.23
N PHE A 289 -1.13 14.75 -5.68
CA PHE A 289 -0.73 13.34 -5.67
C PHE A 289 -1.74 12.55 -6.51
N ASN A 290 -1.53 12.51 -7.82
CA ASN A 290 -2.44 11.86 -8.75
C ASN A 290 -2.11 10.37 -8.87
N ILE A 291 -2.93 9.54 -8.24
CA ILE A 291 -2.78 8.07 -8.23
C ILE A 291 -3.98 7.34 -8.82
N SER A 292 -4.69 7.97 -9.77
CA SER A 292 -5.95 7.44 -10.30
C SER A 292 -5.79 6.37 -11.40
N ALA A 293 -4.59 6.21 -11.98
CA ALA A 293 -4.37 5.27 -13.08
C ALA A 293 -4.50 3.81 -12.62
N SER A 294 -5.35 3.01 -13.26
CA SER A 294 -5.62 1.64 -12.81
C SER A 294 -4.36 0.77 -12.72
N GLY A 295 -4.37 -0.16 -11.76
CA GLY A 295 -3.27 -1.09 -11.52
C GLY A 295 -2.09 -0.52 -10.75
N ASN A 296 -1.97 0.81 -10.61
CA ASN A 296 -0.84 1.42 -9.88
C ASN A 296 -0.84 1.04 -8.39
N THR A 297 0.36 0.95 -7.82
CA THR A 297 0.58 0.59 -6.42
C THR A 297 1.29 1.70 -5.68
N VAL A 298 0.73 2.11 -4.54
CA VAL A 298 1.45 2.90 -3.53
C VAL A 298 1.76 2.00 -2.35
N GLU A 299 3.04 1.86 -2.06
CA GLU A 299 3.58 1.05 -0.97
C GLU A 299 4.17 1.95 0.11
N TYR A 300 3.64 1.85 1.32
CA TYR A 300 4.25 2.45 2.51
C TYR A 300 5.16 1.39 3.14
N ASP A 301 6.48 1.62 3.12
CA ASP A 301 7.52 0.61 3.42
C ASP A 301 8.47 1.02 4.56
N SER A 302 8.05 1.92 5.47
CA SER A 302 8.91 2.26 6.62
C SER A 302 8.79 1.24 7.75
N ASN A 303 9.91 1.05 8.46
CA ASN A 303 9.94 0.38 9.76
C ASN A 303 9.53 1.33 10.90
N GLY A 304 9.58 2.64 10.66
CA GLY A 304 9.04 3.66 11.56
C GLY A 304 7.56 3.95 11.26
N THR A 305 6.94 4.77 12.10
CA THR A 305 5.56 5.22 11.88
C THR A 305 5.46 6.05 10.59
N GLN A 306 4.44 5.80 9.77
CA GLN A 306 4.13 6.59 8.58
C GLN A 306 2.72 7.15 8.65
N THR A 307 2.50 8.32 8.05
CA THR A 307 1.16 8.84 7.80
C THR A 307 0.72 8.43 6.40
N ILE A 308 -0.44 7.77 6.29
CA ILE A 308 -1.06 7.54 4.99
C ILE A 308 -1.82 8.81 4.60
N ARG A 309 -1.50 9.33 3.42
CA ARG A 309 -2.20 10.45 2.81
C ARG A 309 -3.64 10.09 2.47
N THR A 310 -4.58 10.98 2.75
CA THR A 310 -6.01 10.80 2.45
C THR A 310 -6.25 10.86 0.95
N GLU A 311 -6.40 9.69 0.32
CA GLU A 311 -6.58 9.55 -1.13
C GLU A 311 -7.42 8.32 -1.48
N THR A 312 -7.79 8.20 -2.76
CA THR A 312 -8.30 6.95 -3.33
C THR A 312 -7.16 6.19 -3.99
N TYR A 313 -6.79 5.06 -3.40
CA TYR A 313 -5.75 4.16 -3.87
C TYR A 313 -6.33 3.12 -4.82
N GLN A 314 -5.62 2.83 -5.91
CA GLN A 314 -5.92 1.65 -6.72
C GLN A 314 -5.45 0.40 -5.96
N LYS A 315 -4.14 0.29 -5.73
CA LYS A 315 -3.55 -0.68 -4.80
C LYS A 315 -2.78 0.03 -3.69
N LEU A 316 -3.06 -0.32 -2.44
CA LEU A 316 -2.34 0.15 -1.27
C LEU A 316 -1.62 -1.04 -0.64
N LYS A 317 -0.30 -0.94 -0.48
CA LYS A 317 0.53 -1.98 0.13
C LYS A 317 1.23 -1.48 1.39
N VAL A 318 1.29 -2.34 2.39
CA VAL A 318 1.89 -2.08 3.70
C VAL A 318 2.91 -3.19 3.97
N SER A 319 4.22 -2.89 3.88
CA SER A 319 5.29 -3.91 3.90
C SER A 319 6.27 -3.81 5.08
N GLY A 320 6.84 -2.63 5.37
CA GLY A 320 7.65 -2.40 6.58
C GLY A 320 6.89 -2.65 7.90
N THR A 321 7.59 -2.68 9.04
CA THR A 321 7.01 -3.08 10.34
C THR A 321 6.31 -1.95 11.12
N GLY A 322 6.49 -0.69 10.71
CA GLY A 322 5.94 0.45 11.44
C GLY A 322 4.42 0.59 11.32
N THR A 323 3.79 1.31 12.24
CA THR A 323 2.36 1.62 12.15
C THR A 323 2.10 2.70 11.10
N ARG A 324 1.10 2.48 10.25
CA ARG A 324 0.60 3.45 9.27
C ARG A 324 -0.62 4.13 9.86
N VAL A 325 -0.57 5.44 10.09
CA VAL A 325 -1.64 6.20 10.72
C VAL A 325 -2.46 6.91 9.64
N LEU A 326 -3.78 6.78 9.70
CA LEU A 326 -4.68 7.56 8.87
C LEU A 326 -4.90 8.95 9.46
N VAL A 327 -4.86 9.97 8.60
CA VAL A 327 -5.28 11.35 8.92
C VAL A 327 -6.64 11.72 8.33
N GLY A 328 -7.23 10.81 7.55
CA GLY A 328 -8.56 10.92 6.97
C GLY A 328 -8.97 9.57 6.37
N ASN A 329 -10.22 9.43 5.98
CA ASN A 329 -10.72 8.22 5.33
C ASN A 329 -9.99 7.97 4.01
N ILE A 330 -9.59 6.72 3.77
CA ILE A 330 -9.02 6.31 2.49
C ILE A 330 -9.93 5.31 1.80
N THR A 331 -9.86 5.26 0.48
CA THR A 331 -10.54 4.23 -0.32
C THR A 331 -9.51 3.41 -1.09
N VAL A 332 -9.72 2.10 -1.16
CA VAL A 332 -8.92 1.18 -1.96
C VAL A 332 -9.81 0.50 -2.99
N ASN A 333 -9.54 0.72 -4.28
CA ASN A 333 -10.39 0.28 -5.38
C ASN A 333 -10.07 -1.12 -5.92
N GLU A 334 -8.84 -1.60 -5.77
CA GLU A 334 -8.40 -2.89 -6.31
C GLU A 334 -7.88 -3.85 -5.23
N ASN A 335 -6.80 -3.51 -4.53
CA ASN A 335 -6.21 -4.40 -3.52
C ASN A 335 -5.61 -3.63 -2.35
N LEU A 336 -6.03 -3.99 -1.14
CA LEU A 336 -5.32 -3.65 0.10
C LEU A 336 -4.42 -4.83 0.46
N ASN A 337 -3.11 -4.61 0.49
CA ASN A 337 -2.14 -5.61 0.87
C ASN A 337 -1.59 -5.33 2.27
N LEU A 338 -2.01 -6.15 3.23
CA LEU A 338 -1.61 -6.18 4.63
C LEU A 338 -0.66 -7.36 4.86
N ASN A 339 0.43 -7.43 4.09
CA ASN A 339 1.45 -8.46 4.29
C ASN A 339 2.56 -8.03 5.27
N GLY A 340 2.56 -6.78 5.74
CA GLY A 340 3.53 -6.23 6.69
C GLY A 340 2.91 -5.60 7.94
N GLY A 341 3.24 -4.35 8.23
CA GLY A 341 2.77 -3.66 9.44
C GLY A 341 1.27 -3.33 9.45
N PHE A 342 0.86 -2.46 10.38
CA PHE A 342 -0.54 -2.22 10.72
C PHE A 342 -1.04 -0.89 10.17
N ILE A 343 -2.34 -0.78 9.89
CA ILE A 343 -3.01 0.52 9.64
C ILE A 343 -3.79 0.92 10.88
N SER A 344 -3.41 1.98 11.57
CA SER A 344 -4.17 2.58 12.66
C SER A 344 -5.08 3.68 12.12
N THR A 345 -6.37 3.56 12.39
CA THR A 345 -7.39 4.42 11.78
C THR A 345 -7.83 5.58 12.65
N GLY A 346 -7.71 5.47 13.98
CA GLY A 346 -8.34 6.43 14.89
C GLY A 346 -9.85 6.49 14.65
N SER A 347 -10.38 7.68 14.39
CA SER A 347 -11.79 7.87 13.99
C SER A 347 -12.03 7.69 12.49
N ASN A 348 -11.00 7.50 11.69
CA ASN A 348 -11.09 7.35 10.24
C ASN A 348 -11.41 5.91 9.85
N ILE A 349 -11.54 5.66 8.55
CA ILE A 349 -11.96 4.38 7.97
C ILE A 349 -11.02 4.00 6.82
N VAL A 350 -10.61 2.73 6.77
CA VAL A 350 -10.08 2.10 5.56
C VAL A 350 -11.26 1.55 4.77
N ILE A 351 -11.57 2.14 3.61
CA ILE A 351 -12.70 1.73 2.77
C ILE A 351 -12.22 0.80 1.66
N ILE A 352 -12.70 -0.43 1.65
CA ILE A 352 -12.52 -1.41 0.59
C ILE A 352 -13.67 -1.24 -0.41
N GLY A 353 -13.35 -0.81 -1.63
CA GLY A 353 -14.30 -0.63 -2.72
C GLY A 353 -14.99 -1.94 -3.10
N HIS A 354 -16.10 -1.89 -3.85
CA HIS A 354 -16.95 -3.07 -4.03
C HIS A 354 -16.24 -4.24 -4.74
N SER A 355 -15.38 -3.96 -5.73
CA SER A 355 -14.55 -4.95 -6.43
C SER A 355 -13.21 -5.20 -5.76
N ALA A 356 -12.86 -4.41 -4.74
CA ALA A 356 -11.56 -4.50 -4.10
C ALA A 356 -11.45 -5.74 -3.21
N SER A 357 -10.24 -6.25 -3.13
CA SER A 357 -9.83 -7.39 -2.31
C SER A 357 -8.87 -6.96 -1.20
N VAL A 358 -8.79 -7.78 -0.14
CA VAL A 358 -7.74 -7.67 0.87
C VAL A 358 -6.85 -8.91 0.76
N THR A 359 -5.54 -8.71 0.78
CA THR A 359 -4.54 -9.77 0.84
C THR A 359 -3.73 -9.59 2.10
N ARG A 360 -3.60 -10.63 2.91
CA ARG A 360 -2.98 -10.53 4.23
C ARG A 360 -2.13 -11.76 4.53
N SER A 361 -0.89 -11.54 4.94
CA SER A 361 -0.01 -12.55 5.55
C SER A 361 0.30 -12.25 7.01
N SER A 362 0.56 -10.98 7.32
CA SER A 362 0.90 -10.46 8.64
C SER A 362 0.53 -8.98 8.65
N GLY A 363 -0.11 -8.47 9.69
CA GLY A 363 -0.71 -7.14 9.72
C GLY A 363 -2.23 -7.18 9.78
N HIS A 364 -2.84 -6.02 10.04
CA HIS A 364 -4.30 -5.80 10.12
C HIS A 364 -4.62 -4.32 10.29
N VAL A 365 -5.90 -3.98 10.17
CA VAL A 365 -6.45 -2.67 10.49
C VAL A 365 -6.71 -2.59 12.00
N ILE A 366 -6.08 -1.64 12.68
CA ILE A 366 -6.35 -1.28 14.07
C ILE A 366 -7.43 -0.19 14.06
N GLY A 367 -8.68 -0.60 14.25
CA GLY A 367 -9.87 0.27 14.24
C GLY A 367 -10.86 -0.07 13.12
N ASN A 368 -11.28 0.92 12.32
CA ASN A 368 -12.42 0.78 11.42
C ASN A 368 -12.02 0.34 10.00
N GLU A 369 -12.54 -0.80 9.57
CA GLU A 369 -12.49 -1.26 8.18
C GLU A 369 -13.90 -1.32 7.61
N GLN A 370 -14.11 -0.70 6.44
CA GLN A 370 -15.38 -0.70 5.74
C GLN A 370 -15.28 -1.48 4.44
N LYS A 371 -16.29 -2.30 4.13
CA LYS A 371 -16.47 -2.91 2.82
C LYS A 371 -17.74 -2.35 2.17
N SER A 372 -17.60 -1.91 0.92
CA SER A 372 -18.74 -1.59 0.06
C SER A 372 -19.25 -2.88 -0.58
N PHE A 373 -20.54 -3.17 -0.47
CA PHE A 373 -21.16 -4.33 -1.09
C PHE A 373 -22.16 -3.91 -2.17
N ASN A 374 -22.24 -4.71 -3.22
CA ASN A 374 -23.33 -4.61 -4.18
C ASN A 374 -24.52 -5.45 -3.71
N SER A 375 -25.68 -5.25 -4.33
CA SER A 375 -26.78 -6.20 -4.20
C SER A 375 -26.38 -7.56 -4.77
N GLY A 376 -26.76 -8.64 -4.11
CA GLY A 376 -26.46 -10.00 -4.55
C GLY A 376 -26.47 -11.00 -3.40
N ASN A 377 -26.51 -12.28 -3.77
CA ASN A 377 -26.63 -13.40 -2.84
C ASN A 377 -25.28 -14.06 -2.57
N ASN A 378 -25.16 -14.69 -1.40
CA ASN A 378 -24.00 -15.50 -1.00
C ASN A 378 -22.66 -14.76 -1.09
N GLN A 379 -22.65 -13.48 -0.76
CA GLN A 379 -21.43 -12.69 -0.66
C GLN A 379 -20.66 -13.05 0.62
N SER A 380 -19.34 -12.88 0.58
CA SER A 380 -18.45 -13.11 1.73
C SER A 380 -17.36 -12.04 1.78
N PHE A 381 -16.89 -11.76 2.99
CA PHE A 381 -15.78 -10.85 3.23
C PHE A 381 -15.20 -11.09 4.62
N THR A 382 -13.90 -11.01 4.75
CA THR A 382 -13.22 -11.01 6.06
C THR A 382 -12.78 -9.60 6.36
N PHE A 383 -13.25 -9.06 7.48
CA PHE A 383 -12.70 -7.84 8.03
C PHE A 383 -11.41 -8.19 8.80
N ASP A 384 -10.28 -7.74 8.27
CA ASP A 384 -8.94 -7.94 8.80
C ASP A 384 -8.65 -6.89 9.89
N ILE A 385 -9.40 -6.97 10.99
CA ILE A 385 -9.39 -5.96 12.07
C ILE A 385 -8.74 -6.44 13.37
N GLY A 386 -8.41 -5.48 14.24
CA GLY A 386 -7.86 -5.71 15.57
C GLY A 386 -7.90 -4.48 16.46
N SER A 387 -7.61 -4.66 17.75
CA SER A 387 -7.57 -3.55 18.74
C SER A 387 -6.16 -3.00 19.02
N SER A 388 -5.13 -3.78 18.69
CA SER A 388 -3.71 -3.44 18.86
C SER A 388 -2.85 -4.29 17.93
N ALA A 389 -1.56 -3.98 17.82
CA ALA A 389 -0.61 -4.68 16.95
C ALA A 389 -0.51 -6.20 17.22
N ASP A 390 -0.74 -6.64 18.45
CA ASP A 390 -0.68 -8.04 18.91
C ASP A 390 -2.06 -8.70 19.03
N ARG A 391 -3.13 -8.02 18.60
CA ARG A 391 -4.52 -8.47 18.70
C ARG A 391 -5.20 -8.42 17.35
N TYR A 392 -4.83 -9.36 16.48
CA TYR A 392 -5.55 -9.64 15.24
C TYR A 392 -6.79 -10.48 15.55
N THR A 393 -7.97 -9.88 15.41
CA THR A 393 -9.25 -10.48 15.83
C THR A 393 -10.31 -10.26 14.75
N PRO A 394 -10.12 -10.91 13.57
CA PRO A 394 -10.93 -10.68 12.40
C PRO A 394 -12.36 -11.21 12.57
N VAL A 395 -13.25 -10.74 11.69
CA VAL A 395 -14.59 -11.30 11.54
C VAL A 395 -14.81 -11.70 10.10
N ALA A 396 -15.04 -13.00 9.87
CA ALA A 396 -15.34 -13.54 8.55
C ALA A 396 -16.85 -13.64 8.37
N LEU A 397 -17.38 -12.91 7.39
CA LEU A 397 -18.77 -12.97 6.99
C LEU A 397 -18.96 -13.91 5.81
N SER A 398 -20.03 -14.69 5.84
CA SER A 398 -20.40 -15.61 4.77
C SER A 398 -21.91 -15.66 4.59
N SER A 399 -22.33 -16.19 3.44
CA SER A 399 -23.74 -16.33 3.08
C SER A 399 -24.53 -15.01 3.16
N MET A 400 -23.87 -13.87 2.91
CA MET A 400 -24.55 -12.57 2.94
C MET A 400 -25.44 -12.43 1.72
N ASN A 401 -26.74 -12.35 1.95
CA ASN A 401 -27.71 -11.91 0.97
C ASN A 401 -27.97 -10.42 1.20
N ILE A 402 -27.79 -9.62 0.15
CA ILE A 402 -27.86 -8.16 0.22
C ILE A 402 -28.84 -7.71 -0.86
N THR A 403 -30.00 -7.22 -0.44
CA THR A 403 -31.03 -6.71 -1.36
C THR A 403 -30.69 -5.32 -1.91
N GLY A 404 -30.15 -4.43 -1.06
CA GLY A 404 -29.68 -3.09 -1.46
C GLY A 404 -28.20 -2.90 -1.15
N GLY A 405 -27.41 -2.55 -2.16
CA GLY A 405 -25.97 -2.26 -1.98
C GLY A 405 -25.73 -1.11 -0.99
N GLY A 406 -24.53 -1.05 -0.44
CA GLY A 406 -24.19 -0.08 0.60
C GLY A 406 -22.91 -0.45 1.35
N ASN A 407 -22.72 0.14 2.53
CA ASN A 407 -21.47 0.04 3.28
C ASN A 407 -21.67 -0.70 4.60
N LEU A 408 -20.70 -1.53 4.95
CA LEU A 408 -20.58 -2.16 6.26
C LEU A 408 -19.21 -1.87 6.82
N THR A 409 -19.17 -1.23 7.99
CA THR A 409 -17.95 -0.98 8.76
C THR A 409 -17.89 -1.92 9.94
N ALA A 410 -16.75 -2.58 10.13
CA ALA A 410 -16.45 -3.43 11.26
C ALA A 410 -15.33 -2.82 12.10
N SER A 411 -15.45 -2.96 13.42
CA SER A 411 -14.40 -2.65 14.38
C SER A 411 -14.49 -3.57 15.59
N THR A 412 -13.47 -3.53 16.44
CA THR A 412 -13.42 -4.33 17.67
C THR A 412 -12.66 -3.60 18.78
N ALA A 413 -13.08 -3.80 20.02
CA ALA A 413 -12.45 -3.25 21.20
C ALA A 413 -11.99 -4.37 22.15
N GLY A 414 -10.79 -4.24 22.70
CA GLY A 414 -10.17 -5.22 23.62
C GLY A 414 -10.66 -5.08 25.06
N SER A 415 -11.98 -5.05 25.25
CA SER A 415 -12.64 -5.11 26.54
C SER A 415 -14.01 -5.77 26.39
N ASP A 416 -14.55 -6.27 27.50
CA ASP A 416 -15.97 -6.59 27.59
C ASP A 416 -16.85 -5.46 27.06
N HIS A 417 -18.00 -5.84 26.51
CA HIS A 417 -19.03 -4.85 26.13
C HIS A 417 -19.52 -4.12 27.40
N PRO A 418 -19.67 -2.78 27.41
CA PRO A 418 -20.09 -2.03 28.59
C PRO A 418 -21.42 -2.48 29.21
N ASN A 419 -22.28 -3.14 28.43
CA ASN A 419 -23.58 -3.68 28.87
C ASN A 419 -23.61 -5.21 28.99
N ILE A 420 -22.46 -5.88 29.12
CA ILE A 420 -22.40 -7.36 29.19
C ILE A 420 -23.20 -7.94 30.38
N ALA A 421 -23.31 -7.22 31.49
CA ALA A 421 -24.02 -7.68 32.69
C ALA A 421 -25.52 -8.01 32.46
N THR A 422 -26.15 -7.42 31.44
CA THR A 422 -27.55 -7.67 31.07
C THR A 422 -27.71 -8.54 29.84
N SER A 423 -26.63 -9.12 29.32
CA SER A 423 -26.61 -9.87 28.05
C SER A 423 -27.09 -11.31 28.17
N GLY A 424 -27.11 -11.87 29.39
CA GLY A 424 -27.24 -13.30 29.59
C GLY A 424 -25.92 -14.07 29.43
N ILE A 425 -24.78 -13.38 29.28
CA ILE A 425 -23.43 -13.92 29.44
C ILE A 425 -22.96 -13.72 30.89
N ASP A 426 -22.22 -14.68 31.43
CA ASP A 426 -21.44 -14.51 32.65
C ASP A 426 -20.21 -13.64 32.33
N SER A 427 -20.22 -12.40 32.81
CA SER A 427 -19.15 -11.42 32.54
C SER A 427 -17.81 -11.74 33.22
N SER A 428 -17.72 -12.82 33.99
CA SER A 428 -16.44 -13.32 34.52
C SER A 428 -15.91 -14.52 33.75
N ARG A 429 -16.67 -14.95 32.73
CA ARG A 429 -16.41 -16.12 31.89
C ARG A 429 -16.65 -15.77 30.42
N SER A 430 -16.16 -14.61 29.99
CA SER A 430 -16.35 -14.07 28.65
C SER A 430 -15.09 -14.14 27.80
N VAL A 431 -15.22 -13.67 26.55
CA VAL A 431 -14.12 -13.05 25.84
C VAL A 431 -14.15 -11.56 26.18
N ASN A 432 -13.05 -11.01 26.70
CA ASN A 432 -12.84 -9.59 26.98
C ASN A 432 -12.73 -8.76 25.68
N ARG A 433 -13.74 -8.87 24.82
CA ARG A 433 -13.82 -8.25 23.51
C ARG A 433 -15.27 -8.11 23.07
N HIS A 434 -15.51 -7.05 22.33
CA HIS A 434 -16.72 -6.93 21.53
C HIS A 434 -16.39 -6.48 20.11
N TRP A 435 -17.30 -6.78 19.19
CA TRP A 435 -17.25 -6.34 17.81
C TRP A 435 -18.45 -5.47 17.52
N THR A 436 -18.23 -4.46 16.71
CA THR A 436 -19.25 -3.49 16.31
C THR A 436 -19.35 -3.49 14.81
N PHE A 437 -20.57 -3.69 14.30
CA PHE A 437 -20.92 -3.42 12.92
C PHE A 437 -21.77 -2.16 12.83
N SER A 438 -21.30 -1.19 12.04
CA SER A 438 -22.07 -0.02 11.62
C SER A 438 -22.35 -0.13 10.14
N SER A 439 -23.62 -0.06 9.74
CA SER A 439 -24.03 -0.36 8.37
C SER A 439 -25.00 0.66 7.80
N SER A 440 -24.85 0.93 6.50
CA SER A 440 -25.87 1.58 5.66
C SER A 440 -26.55 0.58 4.72
N LEU A 441 -26.30 -0.72 4.87
CA LEU A 441 -26.95 -1.77 4.09
C LEU A 441 -28.40 -1.92 4.54
N THR A 442 -29.27 -2.25 3.59
CA THR A 442 -30.64 -2.68 3.89
C THR A 442 -30.71 -4.19 3.71
N LEU A 443 -30.96 -4.89 4.80
CA LEU A 443 -31.34 -6.31 4.80
C LEU A 443 -32.86 -6.38 4.76
N ASP A 444 -33.43 -7.21 3.88
CA ASP A 444 -34.84 -7.54 3.92
C ASP A 444 -35.16 -8.60 5.01
N THR A 445 -36.41 -9.00 5.15
CA THR A 445 -36.81 -9.97 6.20
C THR A 445 -36.29 -11.39 5.98
N ASN A 446 -35.79 -11.71 4.79
CA ASN A 446 -35.26 -13.02 4.42
C ASN A 446 -33.72 -13.01 4.28
N ASP A 447 -33.12 -11.83 4.22
CA ASP A 447 -31.69 -11.63 4.20
C ASP A 447 -31.08 -12.06 5.54
N THR A 448 -30.18 -13.03 5.45
CA THR A 448 -29.42 -13.55 6.57
C THR A 448 -27.94 -13.59 6.22
N PHE A 449 -27.09 -13.67 7.24
CA PHE A 449 -25.68 -13.94 7.08
C PHE A 449 -25.12 -14.70 8.28
N ASN A 450 -23.97 -15.33 8.09
CA ASN A 450 -23.21 -15.94 9.17
C ASN A 450 -21.96 -15.09 9.44
N ALA A 451 -21.48 -15.14 10.69
CA ALA A 451 -20.28 -14.44 11.10
C ALA A 451 -19.43 -15.34 12.00
N VAL A 452 -18.17 -15.54 11.63
CA VAL A 452 -17.18 -16.21 12.47
C VAL A 452 -16.30 -15.14 13.13
N PHE A 453 -16.51 -14.95 14.42
CA PHE A 453 -15.72 -14.04 15.24
C PHE A 453 -14.47 -14.75 15.73
N THR A 454 -13.30 -14.20 15.41
CA THR A 454 -12.00 -14.73 15.85
C THR A 454 -11.43 -13.84 16.94
N PHE A 455 -11.03 -14.44 18.06
CA PHE A 455 -10.39 -13.77 19.18
C PHE A 455 -9.06 -14.45 19.50
N VAL A 456 -8.20 -13.79 20.28
CA VAL A 456 -6.97 -14.45 20.76
C VAL A 456 -7.21 -15.11 22.11
N SER A 457 -6.41 -16.11 22.45
CA SER A 457 -6.52 -16.81 23.74
C SER A 457 -6.36 -15.87 24.95
N ALA A 458 -5.57 -14.81 24.81
CA ALA A 458 -5.37 -13.82 25.86
C ALA A 458 -6.62 -12.97 26.15
N ASP A 459 -7.61 -12.96 25.27
CA ASP A 459 -8.88 -12.26 25.51
C ASP A 459 -9.86 -13.14 26.32
N VAL A 460 -9.63 -14.46 26.41
CA VAL A 460 -10.52 -15.38 27.12
C VAL A 460 -10.31 -15.29 28.63
N ASP A 461 -11.38 -15.06 29.38
CA ASP A 461 -11.34 -15.03 30.83
C ASP A 461 -10.79 -16.33 31.44
N THR A 462 -10.13 -16.18 32.58
CA THR A 462 -9.59 -17.35 33.29
C THR A 462 -10.73 -18.28 33.73
N ASN A 463 -10.55 -19.58 33.51
CA ASN A 463 -11.52 -20.65 33.76
C ASN A 463 -12.68 -20.74 32.76
N SER A 464 -12.78 -19.89 31.74
CA SER A 464 -13.77 -20.01 30.67
C SER A 464 -13.58 -21.29 29.84
N ALA A 465 -14.68 -21.97 29.53
CA ALA A 465 -14.76 -23.12 28.67
C ALA A 465 -15.33 -22.72 27.31
N THR A 466 -14.48 -22.52 26.30
CA THR A 466 -14.89 -21.95 25.01
C THR A 466 -15.90 -22.83 24.26
N ASN A 467 -15.96 -24.12 24.55
CA ASN A 467 -16.98 -25.03 23.99
C ASN A 467 -18.39 -24.74 24.51
N LEU A 468 -18.54 -23.96 25.58
CA LEU A 468 -19.82 -23.54 26.15
C LEU A 468 -20.24 -22.13 25.71
N PHE A 469 -19.41 -21.41 24.97
CA PHE A 469 -19.66 -20.01 24.63
C PHE A 469 -20.98 -19.82 23.86
N ILE A 470 -21.67 -18.75 24.16
CA ILE A 470 -22.79 -18.25 23.37
C ILE A 470 -22.38 -16.89 22.79
N ILE A 471 -23.07 -16.50 21.73
CA ILE A 471 -22.98 -15.14 21.19
C ILE A 471 -24.29 -14.40 21.43
N GLN A 472 -24.17 -13.16 21.89
CA GLN A 472 -25.29 -12.25 22.12
C GLN A 472 -25.13 -11.02 21.24
N ARG A 473 -26.23 -10.52 20.72
CA ARG A 473 -26.26 -9.29 19.89
C ARG A 473 -26.94 -8.17 20.65
N PHE A 474 -26.29 -7.01 20.74
CA PHE A 474 -26.85 -5.83 21.38
C PHE A 474 -27.31 -4.81 20.33
N SER A 475 -28.61 -4.51 20.32
CA SER A 475 -29.28 -3.61 19.35
C SER A 475 -29.16 -2.11 19.68
N GLY A 476 -28.25 -1.73 20.58
CA GLY A 476 -28.15 -0.38 21.14
C GLY A 476 -29.07 -0.13 22.34
N SER A 477 -30.06 -0.98 22.59
CA SER A 477 -30.95 -0.88 23.75
C SER A 477 -31.26 -2.22 24.43
N ALA A 478 -31.23 -3.33 23.68
CA ALA A 478 -31.52 -4.66 24.22
C ALA A 478 -30.61 -5.73 23.60
N TRP A 479 -30.33 -6.75 24.41
CA TRP A 479 -29.66 -7.97 23.98
C TRP A 479 -30.67 -8.96 23.41
N SER A 480 -30.27 -9.70 22.37
CA SER A 480 -31.03 -10.78 21.77
C SER A 480 -30.16 -12.02 21.58
N ASP A 481 -30.75 -13.19 21.83
CA ASP A 481 -30.12 -14.48 21.58
C ASP A 481 -29.79 -14.63 20.09
N VAL A 482 -28.62 -15.21 19.81
CA VAL A 482 -28.17 -15.56 18.45
C VAL A 482 -27.92 -17.07 18.39
N THR A 483 -28.26 -17.68 17.25
CA THR A 483 -27.91 -19.08 17.01
C THR A 483 -26.39 -19.22 16.95
N THR A 484 -25.83 -19.84 17.98
CA THR A 484 -24.38 -20.09 18.06
C THR A 484 -24.04 -21.37 17.31
N GLY A 485 -23.16 -21.24 16.32
CA GLY A 485 -22.67 -22.33 15.48
C GLY A 485 -21.42 -23.01 16.04
N ALA A 486 -20.46 -23.27 15.17
CA ALA A 486 -19.20 -23.91 15.54
C ALA A 486 -18.39 -23.07 16.54
N ARG A 487 -17.66 -23.76 17.43
CA ARG A 487 -16.77 -23.16 18.43
C ARG A 487 -15.41 -23.83 18.35
N THR A 488 -14.37 -23.03 18.52
CA THR A 488 -13.01 -23.52 18.73
C THR A 488 -12.43 -22.89 20.00
N SER A 489 -11.13 -23.03 20.25
CA SER A 489 -10.45 -22.31 21.33
C SER A 489 -10.36 -20.80 21.06
N THR A 490 -10.51 -20.34 19.81
CA THR A 490 -10.30 -18.94 19.40
C THR A 490 -11.36 -18.41 18.44
N THR A 491 -12.43 -19.17 18.20
CA THR A 491 -13.53 -18.73 17.33
C THR A 491 -14.89 -19.12 17.89
N THR A 492 -15.90 -18.31 17.58
CA THR A 492 -17.31 -18.64 17.78
C THR A 492 -18.11 -18.11 16.60
N GLU A 493 -18.96 -18.96 16.04
CA GLU A 493 -19.80 -18.64 14.90
C GLU A 493 -21.21 -18.19 15.33
N ALA A 494 -21.71 -17.14 14.70
CA ALA A 494 -23.12 -16.78 14.67
C ALA A 494 -23.74 -17.19 13.34
N ILE A 495 -24.91 -17.83 13.40
CA ILE A 495 -25.63 -18.31 12.23
C ILE A 495 -26.94 -17.53 12.07
N GLY A 496 -27.28 -17.14 10.84
CA GLY A 496 -28.58 -16.59 10.49
C GLY A 496 -28.85 -15.19 11.06
N LEU A 497 -27.82 -14.36 11.17
CA LEU A 497 -27.97 -12.97 11.59
C LEU A 497 -28.79 -12.19 10.56
N THR A 498 -29.76 -11.41 11.04
CA THR A 498 -30.66 -10.58 10.21
C THR A 498 -30.39 -9.08 10.37
N SER A 499 -29.37 -8.71 11.16
CA SER A 499 -29.02 -7.31 11.39
C SER A 499 -27.59 -7.16 11.89
N PHE A 500 -27.01 -6.00 11.57
CA PHE A 500 -25.70 -5.55 12.03
C PHE A 500 -25.86 -4.78 13.36
N SER A 501 -24.94 -4.99 14.31
CA SER A 501 -24.95 -4.34 15.62
C SER A 501 -23.66 -4.66 16.40
N ASP A 502 -23.70 -4.54 17.73
CA ASP A 502 -22.64 -5.02 18.62
C ASP A 502 -22.82 -6.50 19.01
N PHE A 503 -21.71 -7.19 19.22
CA PHE A 503 -21.66 -8.61 19.58
C PHE A 503 -20.67 -8.87 20.71
N ALA A 504 -21.09 -9.71 21.66
CA ALA A 504 -20.24 -10.21 22.76
C ALA A 504 -20.35 -11.73 22.86
N ILE A 505 -19.28 -12.36 23.37
CA ILE A 505 -19.13 -13.82 23.45
C ILE A 505 -18.73 -14.21 24.86
N GLY A 506 -19.32 -15.28 25.38
CA GLY A 506 -18.95 -15.84 26.68
C GLY A 506 -19.84 -16.99 27.11
N GLU A 507 -19.59 -17.57 28.28
CA GLU A 507 -20.46 -18.61 28.83
C GLU A 507 -21.84 -18.05 29.19
N PRO A 508 -22.92 -18.84 29.04
CA PRO A 508 -24.26 -18.42 29.46
C PRO A 508 -24.33 -18.20 30.97
N ALA A 509 -24.91 -17.08 31.39
CA ALA A 509 -25.16 -16.77 32.78
C ALA A 509 -26.07 -17.82 33.44
N ALA A 510 -25.85 -18.05 34.74
CA ALA A 510 -26.61 -19.03 35.51
C ALA A 510 -28.10 -18.64 35.66
N ALA A 511 -28.95 -19.66 35.79
CA ALA A 511 -30.34 -19.46 36.18
C ALA A 511 -30.44 -18.94 37.62
N THR A 512 -31.26 -17.92 37.84
CA THR A 512 -31.54 -17.38 39.17
C THR A 512 -33.01 -17.52 39.56
N ARG A 513 -33.89 -17.78 38.60
CA ARG A 513 -35.32 -18.01 38.85
C ARG A 513 -35.95 -18.94 37.81
N LEU A 514 -37.06 -19.56 38.18
CA LEU A 514 -37.96 -20.26 37.25
C LEU A 514 -39.20 -19.41 37.01
N VAL A 515 -39.56 -19.20 35.76
CA VAL A 515 -40.82 -18.56 35.34
C VAL A 515 -41.78 -19.64 34.89
N ILE A 516 -42.93 -19.71 35.55
CA ILE A 516 -43.97 -20.69 35.26
C ILE A 516 -45.13 -19.95 34.60
N THR A 517 -45.60 -20.47 33.46
CA THR A 517 -46.77 -19.97 32.74
C THR A 517 -47.75 -21.11 32.50
N GLY A 518 -49.05 -20.82 32.59
CA GLY A 518 -50.17 -21.75 32.54
C GLY A 518 -51.45 -21.04 32.98
N SER A 519 -52.57 -21.75 33.12
CA SER A 519 -53.77 -21.17 33.72
C SER A 519 -53.53 -20.86 35.20
N THR A 520 -53.88 -19.65 35.65
CA THR A 520 -53.77 -19.23 37.06
C THR A 520 -54.89 -19.80 37.93
N THR A 521 -55.94 -20.34 37.32
CA THR A 521 -57.09 -20.98 37.99
C THR A 521 -57.30 -22.37 37.43
N GLN A 522 -57.52 -23.36 38.30
CA GLN A 522 -57.71 -24.75 37.89
C GLN A 522 -59.01 -25.34 38.43
N THR A 523 -59.82 -25.92 37.54
CA THR A 523 -60.97 -26.74 37.89
C THR A 523 -60.51 -28.18 38.11
N ALA A 524 -61.04 -28.86 39.12
CA ALA A 524 -60.72 -30.26 39.36
C ALA A 524 -61.11 -31.13 38.15
N GLY A 525 -60.21 -32.03 37.74
CA GLY A 525 -60.43 -32.93 36.60
C GLY A 525 -60.17 -32.31 35.23
N THR A 526 -59.72 -31.05 35.15
CA THR A 526 -59.25 -30.44 33.91
C THR A 526 -57.72 -30.37 33.87
N GLU A 527 -57.13 -30.34 32.69
CA GLU A 527 -55.67 -30.25 32.51
C GLU A 527 -55.17 -28.80 32.57
N ASN A 528 -53.90 -28.62 32.93
CA ASN A 528 -53.21 -27.33 32.85
C ASN A 528 -51.81 -27.53 32.28
N ASN A 529 -51.57 -27.00 31.08
CA ASN A 529 -50.25 -27.09 30.48
C ASN A 529 -49.34 -26.01 31.07
N LEU A 530 -48.35 -26.44 31.85
CA LEU A 530 -47.34 -25.56 32.41
C LEU A 530 -46.12 -25.46 31.48
N THR A 531 -45.70 -24.23 31.18
CA THR A 531 -44.38 -23.96 30.61
C THR A 531 -43.49 -23.36 31.69
N ILE A 532 -42.43 -24.08 32.05
CA ILE A 532 -41.44 -23.66 33.05
C ILE A 532 -40.16 -23.26 32.32
N THR A 533 -39.77 -22.01 32.45
CA THR A 533 -38.55 -21.46 31.82
C THR A 533 -37.57 -21.01 32.89
N ALA A 534 -36.36 -21.56 32.87
CA ALA A 534 -35.28 -21.03 33.70
C ALA A 534 -34.79 -19.69 33.13
N LYS A 535 -34.71 -18.67 33.99
CA LYS A 535 -34.29 -17.33 33.62
C LYS A 535 -33.07 -16.90 34.43
N THR A 536 -32.18 -16.18 33.78
CA THR A 536 -31.07 -15.46 34.43
C THR A 536 -31.61 -14.26 35.22
N ALA A 537 -30.73 -13.60 35.98
CA ALA A 537 -31.07 -12.37 36.69
C ALA A 537 -31.55 -11.25 35.74
N SER A 538 -31.02 -11.20 34.53
CA SER A 538 -31.41 -10.24 33.47
C SER A 538 -32.69 -10.62 32.72
N GLY A 539 -33.26 -11.81 32.96
CA GLY A 539 -34.47 -12.27 32.29
C GLY A 539 -34.25 -13.01 30.97
N ASN A 540 -33.00 -13.20 30.54
CA ASN A 540 -32.65 -14.12 29.45
C ASN A 540 -32.97 -15.57 29.84
N THR A 541 -33.25 -16.42 28.86
CA THR A 541 -33.40 -17.86 29.13
C THR A 541 -32.04 -18.43 29.50
N ALA A 542 -31.95 -19.05 30.68
CA ALA A 542 -30.70 -19.63 31.17
C ALA A 542 -30.45 -20.97 30.48
N THR A 543 -29.76 -20.94 29.34
CA THR A 543 -29.52 -22.11 28.49
C THR A 543 -28.57 -23.14 29.11
N SER A 544 -27.83 -22.78 30.16
CA SER A 544 -27.05 -23.70 30.99
C SER A 544 -27.90 -24.53 31.96
N TYR A 545 -29.16 -24.14 32.21
CA TYR A 545 -30.06 -24.86 33.10
C TYR A 545 -30.77 -25.99 32.36
N THR A 546 -30.11 -27.14 32.26
CA THR A 546 -30.60 -28.32 31.50
C THR A 546 -30.56 -29.61 32.32
N GLY A 547 -31.11 -30.67 31.75
CA GLY A 547 -31.19 -32.00 32.34
C GLY A 547 -32.31 -32.13 33.37
N ASP A 548 -32.35 -33.29 34.03
CA ASP A 548 -33.35 -33.61 35.03
C ASP A 548 -33.16 -32.74 36.29
N LYS A 549 -34.25 -32.09 36.70
CA LYS A 549 -34.33 -31.28 37.92
C LYS A 549 -35.51 -31.78 38.76
N SER A 550 -35.30 -31.87 40.06
CA SER A 550 -36.35 -32.23 41.00
C SER A 550 -37.06 -30.96 41.47
N LEU A 551 -38.36 -30.83 41.16
CA LEU A 551 -39.21 -29.70 41.54
C LEU A 551 -40.38 -30.17 42.41
N THR A 552 -40.75 -29.39 43.42
CA THR A 552 -41.94 -29.66 44.25
C THR A 552 -43.04 -28.67 43.91
N PHE A 553 -44.18 -29.18 43.46
CA PHE A 553 -45.36 -28.38 43.10
C PHE A 553 -46.32 -28.30 44.29
N SER A 554 -46.91 -27.12 44.51
CA SER A 554 -47.82 -26.86 45.63
C SER A 554 -48.87 -25.80 45.23
N GLY A 555 -49.81 -25.50 46.14
CA GLY A 555 -50.78 -24.41 45.99
C GLY A 555 -52.16 -24.82 45.45
N ALA A 556 -52.29 -25.97 44.79
CA ALA A 556 -53.60 -26.53 44.45
C ALA A 556 -54.16 -27.36 45.61
N ASN A 557 -55.47 -27.26 45.86
CA ASN A 557 -56.17 -28.04 46.88
C ASN A 557 -56.67 -29.38 46.30
N ALA A 558 -56.96 -30.35 47.18
CA ALA A 558 -57.65 -31.58 46.80
C ALA A 558 -59.04 -31.26 46.21
N ALA A 559 -59.46 -32.08 45.26
CA ALA A 559 -60.80 -32.01 44.71
C ALA A 559 -61.86 -32.35 45.79
N PRO A 560 -63.13 -31.96 45.64
CA PRO A 560 -64.19 -32.26 46.62
C PRO A 560 -64.37 -33.75 46.94
N ASN A 561 -63.97 -34.65 46.04
CA ASN A 561 -63.98 -36.10 46.24
C ASN A 561 -62.71 -36.65 46.95
N GLY A 562 -61.81 -35.76 47.42
CA GLY A 562 -60.57 -36.12 48.11
C GLY A 562 -59.39 -36.45 47.20
N ALA A 563 -59.53 -36.42 45.87
CA ALA A 563 -58.42 -36.65 44.95
C ALA A 563 -57.37 -35.52 45.05
N GLN A 564 -56.11 -35.90 45.22
CA GLN A 564 -55.01 -34.93 45.31
C GLN A 564 -54.66 -34.39 43.91
N PRO A 565 -54.29 -33.11 43.78
CA PRO A 565 -53.74 -32.59 42.53
C PRO A 565 -52.40 -33.26 42.24
N THR A 566 -52.17 -33.55 40.96
CA THR A 566 -50.95 -34.20 40.48
C THR A 566 -50.26 -33.36 39.41
N VAL A 567 -48.95 -33.57 39.27
CA VAL A 567 -48.12 -33.09 38.17
C VAL A 567 -47.48 -34.30 37.48
N THR A 568 -47.40 -34.27 36.16
CA THR A 568 -46.76 -35.35 35.39
C THR A 568 -45.24 -35.18 35.40
N ASN A 569 -44.51 -36.24 35.74
CA ASN A 569 -43.04 -36.26 35.72
C ASN A 569 -42.49 -36.51 34.30
N LYS A 570 -41.15 -36.52 34.16
CA LYS A 570 -40.44 -36.77 32.88
C LYS A 570 -40.82 -38.07 32.16
N ASP A 571 -41.30 -39.08 32.90
CA ASP A 571 -41.63 -40.41 32.35
C ASP A 571 -43.14 -40.54 32.07
N GLY A 572 -43.91 -39.45 32.18
CA GLY A 572 -45.35 -39.46 31.95
C GLY A 572 -46.19 -39.92 33.15
N SER A 573 -45.58 -40.12 34.33
CA SER A 573 -46.28 -40.57 35.53
C SER A 573 -46.79 -39.42 36.38
N ALA A 574 -48.03 -39.52 36.87
CA ALA A 574 -48.64 -38.54 37.77
C ALA A 574 -48.03 -38.64 39.18
N THR A 575 -47.57 -37.51 39.70
CA THR A 575 -46.97 -37.36 41.03
C THR A 575 -47.79 -36.36 41.83
N ASN A 576 -48.19 -36.72 43.06
CA ASN A 576 -48.99 -35.82 43.91
C ASN A 576 -48.24 -34.53 44.25
N PHE A 577 -48.97 -33.42 44.37
CA PHE A 577 -48.42 -32.16 44.88
C PHE A 577 -47.79 -32.36 46.27
N GLY A 578 -46.76 -31.59 46.57
CA GLY A 578 -45.92 -31.75 47.76
C GLY A 578 -44.83 -32.83 47.63
N THR A 579 -44.88 -33.67 46.60
CA THR A 579 -43.83 -34.66 46.30
C THR A 579 -42.84 -34.11 45.28
N ALA A 580 -41.56 -34.43 45.47
CA ALA A 580 -40.50 -34.14 44.51
C ALA A 580 -40.80 -34.79 43.16
N THR A 581 -40.94 -33.97 42.11
CA THR A 581 -41.28 -34.40 40.75
C THR A 581 -40.11 -34.06 39.82
N THR A 582 -39.55 -35.08 39.16
CA THR A 582 -38.45 -34.89 38.21
C THR A 582 -38.97 -34.33 36.89
N ILE A 583 -38.46 -33.17 36.50
CA ILE A 583 -38.75 -32.47 35.24
C ILE A 583 -37.46 -32.29 34.46
N THR A 584 -37.45 -32.65 33.18
CA THR A 584 -36.30 -32.48 32.30
C THR A 584 -36.32 -31.09 31.67
N PHE A 585 -35.27 -30.30 31.91
CA PHE A 585 -35.05 -29.03 31.23
C PHE A 585 -34.21 -29.24 29.98
N VAL A 586 -34.62 -28.62 28.87
CA VAL A 586 -33.90 -28.67 27.60
C VAL A 586 -33.42 -27.27 27.24
N SER A 587 -32.19 -27.15 26.74
CA SER A 587 -31.74 -25.92 26.10
C SER A 587 -32.44 -25.83 24.74
N ARG A 588 -33.13 -24.71 24.47
CA ARG A 588 -33.58 -24.39 23.10
C ARG A 588 -32.71 -23.26 22.56
N SER A 589 -32.04 -23.50 21.43
CA SER A 589 -31.76 -22.48 20.43
C SER A 589 -32.98 -22.44 19.50
N ARG A 590 -33.70 -21.32 19.38
CA ARG A 590 -34.85 -21.22 18.44
C ARG A 590 -34.36 -21.21 16.99
N ASP A 591 -34.79 -22.18 16.18
CA ASP A 591 -35.70 -22.04 15.01
C ASP A 591 -35.74 -23.38 14.25
N SER A 592 -36.90 -23.99 14.04
CA SER A 592 -37.82 -23.63 12.95
C SER A 592 -39.25 -24.06 13.29
N ASP A 593 -40.21 -23.20 12.97
CA ASP A 593 -41.61 -23.59 12.83
C ASP A 593 -41.76 -24.56 11.66
N ILE A 594 -41.71 -25.86 11.96
CA ILE A 594 -42.39 -26.88 11.15
C ILE A 594 -43.81 -26.96 11.72
N PRO A 595 -44.87 -26.75 10.91
CA PRO A 595 -46.22 -27.08 11.32
C PRO A 595 -46.27 -28.61 11.51
N GLY A 596 -46.04 -29.08 12.74
CA GLY A 596 -46.04 -30.51 13.05
C GLY A 596 -45.19 -30.98 14.23
N ALA A 597 -44.26 -30.20 14.78
CA ALA A 597 -43.44 -30.63 15.92
C ALA A 597 -43.88 -29.96 17.23
N ARG A 598 -45.06 -30.36 17.70
CA ARG A 598 -45.55 -30.04 19.05
C ARG A 598 -44.67 -30.73 20.09
N TRP A 599 -44.03 -29.96 20.97
CA TRP A 599 -43.60 -30.45 22.27
C TRP A 599 -44.15 -29.52 23.35
N SER A 600 -45.49 -29.49 23.40
CA SER A 600 -46.20 -29.34 24.66
C SER A 600 -46.03 -30.66 25.41
N HIS A 601 -45.42 -30.66 26.59
CA HIS A 601 -45.72 -31.74 27.53
C HIS A 601 -47.20 -31.53 27.92
N THR A 602 -48.07 -32.37 27.39
CA THR A 602 -49.47 -32.47 27.82
C THR A 602 -49.46 -33.01 29.24
N TYR A 603 -49.92 -32.22 30.21
CA TYR A 603 -50.02 -32.66 31.59
C TYR A 603 -51.39 -33.29 31.78
N TRP A 604 -51.44 -34.62 31.84
CA TRP A 604 -52.68 -35.36 32.03
C TRP A 604 -53.10 -35.34 33.50
N GLN A 605 -54.21 -34.69 33.80
CA GLN A 605 -54.98 -34.91 35.03
C GLN A 605 -56.04 -35.97 34.73
N ARG A 606 -55.77 -37.26 35.03
CA ARG A 606 -56.84 -38.24 35.15
C ARG A 606 -57.37 -38.24 36.58
N GLY A 607 -58.52 -37.62 36.78
CA GLY A 607 -59.48 -38.07 37.78
C GLY A 607 -60.55 -38.86 37.04
N ASP A 608 -60.47 -40.19 37.07
CA ASP A 608 -61.55 -41.04 36.57
C ASP A 608 -62.82 -40.73 37.38
N ILE A 609 -63.86 -40.23 36.72
CA ILE A 609 -65.22 -40.24 37.27
C ILE A 609 -65.83 -41.59 36.90
N GLY A 610 -65.47 -42.62 37.66
CA GLY A 610 -66.26 -43.83 37.75
C GLY A 610 -67.40 -43.60 38.73
N HIS A 611 -68.60 -43.30 38.24
CA HIS A 611 -69.83 -43.53 39.00
C HIS A 611 -70.95 -44.02 38.07
N THR A 612 -71.15 -45.33 38.08
CA THR A 612 -72.43 -45.95 37.76
C THR A 612 -73.41 -45.55 38.85
N ASP A 613 -74.55 -44.95 38.49
CA ASP A 613 -75.78 -45.11 39.25
C ASP A 613 -76.97 -45.14 38.29
N GLN A 614 -77.70 -46.24 38.35
CA GLN A 614 -79.04 -46.39 37.80
C GLN A 614 -80.04 -45.65 38.70
N TRP A 615 -80.99 -44.91 38.12
CA TRP A 615 -82.37 -44.94 38.61
C TRP A 615 -83.37 -44.53 37.51
N ASN A 616 -84.37 -45.39 37.34
CA ASN A 616 -85.56 -45.33 36.49
C ASN A 616 -86.49 -44.10 36.70
N GLY A 617 -87.34 -43.82 35.71
CA GLY A 617 -88.54 -42.99 35.93
C GLY A 617 -89.40 -42.72 34.70
N ASN A 618 -90.23 -43.70 34.34
CA ASN A 618 -91.53 -43.64 33.63
C ASN A 618 -91.69 -42.88 32.30
N GLY A 619 -91.92 -43.66 31.24
CA GLY A 619 -93.24 -43.73 30.58
C GLY A 619 -93.83 -45.11 30.78
#